data_AF-A0A1V5KC30-F1
#
_entry.id   AF-A0A1V5KC30-F1
#
_cell.length_a   1.000
_cell.length_b   1.000
_cell.length_c   1.000
_cell.angle_alpha   90.00
_cell.angle_beta   90.00
_cell.angle_gamma   90.00
#
_symmetry.space_group_name_H-M   'P 1'
#
loop_
_entity.id
_entity.type
_entity.pdbx_description
1 polymer ?
#
loop_
_entity_poly.entity_id
_entity_poly.type
_entity_poly.pdbx_seq_one_letter_code
_entity_poly.pdbx_strand_id
1 'polypeptide(L)'
;MSCYGCACHTCANNEERLGKTPGEAVFFCYTCDHCIEYVGREPGARYNKREECEHYKLADEEIKRRRAAIEHEAQRRRAALKVINGKETT
;
A
#
# COMPACT_ATOMS: atom_id res chain seq x y z
N MET A 1 -0.13 -14.34 -10.76
CA MET A 1 -0.15 -14.05 -9.32
C MET A 1 -0.30 -12.54 -9.15
N SER A 2 -1.21 -12.03 -8.30
CA SER A 2 -1.17 -10.60 -7.94
C SER A 2 -0.43 -10.46 -6.61
N CYS A 3 0.54 -9.54 -6.52
CA CYS A 3 1.26 -9.27 -5.26
C CYS A 3 0.36 -8.65 -4.17
N TYR A 4 -0.97 -8.63 -4.38
CA TYR A 4 -1.93 -7.91 -3.57
C TYR A 4 -1.90 -8.40 -2.12
N GLY A 5 -1.68 -7.48 -1.19
CA GLY A 5 -1.59 -7.78 0.23
C GLY A 5 -0.18 -8.14 0.73
N CYS A 6 0.86 -8.07 -0.11
CA CYS A 6 2.28 -8.17 0.28
C CYS A 6 2.98 -6.80 0.09
N ALA A 7 4.08 -6.55 0.82
CA ALA A 7 4.92 -5.36 0.63
C ALA A 7 5.36 -5.15 -0.84
N CYS A 8 5.63 -6.23 -1.60
CA CYS A 8 5.99 -6.15 -3.02
C CYS A 8 4.92 -5.47 -3.89
N HIS A 9 3.65 -5.40 -3.47
CA HIS A 9 2.60 -4.67 -4.22
C HIS A 9 2.95 -3.20 -4.43
N THR A 10 3.58 -2.60 -3.43
CA THR A 10 3.92 -1.18 -3.39
C THR A 10 5.42 -0.92 -3.56
N CYS A 11 6.19 -1.95 -3.90
CA CYS A 11 7.64 -1.85 -4.06
C CYS A 11 8.03 -1.37 -5.46
N ALA A 12 8.92 -0.39 -5.54
CA ALA A 12 9.51 0.12 -6.79
C ALA A 12 10.46 -0.89 -7.45
N ASN A 13 11.14 -1.73 -6.64
CA ASN A 13 12.06 -2.75 -7.16
C ASN A 13 11.33 -4.00 -7.68
N ASN A 14 10.03 -4.16 -7.39
CA ASN A 14 9.26 -5.30 -7.87
C ASN A 14 9.03 -5.20 -9.38
N GLU A 15 9.61 -6.12 -10.14
CA GLU A 15 9.52 -6.14 -11.59
C GLU A 15 8.12 -6.53 -12.10
N GLU A 16 7.30 -7.13 -11.26
CA GLU A 16 5.95 -7.55 -11.62
C GLU A 16 4.89 -6.52 -11.22
N ARG A 17 5.31 -5.39 -10.64
CA ARG A 17 4.41 -4.28 -10.32
C ARG A 17 3.90 -3.64 -11.62
N LEU A 18 2.59 -3.48 -11.73
CA LEU A 18 1.95 -2.69 -12.79
C LEU A 18 2.11 -1.19 -12.52
N GLY A 19 2.29 -0.38 -13.58
CA GLY A 19 2.39 1.08 -13.46
C GLY A 19 3.72 1.57 -12.89
N LYS A 20 4.86 0.98 -13.29
CA LYS A 20 6.17 1.45 -12.83
C LYS A 20 6.54 2.78 -13.47
N THR A 21 7.19 3.62 -12.68
CA THR A 21 7.90 4.79 -13.19
C THR A 21 9.29 4.36 -13.67
N PRO A 22 9.68 4.64 -14.93
CA PRO A 22 11.04 4.37 -15.40
C PRO A 22 12.10 5.06 -14.53
N GLY A 23 13.20 4.36 -14.24
CA GLY A 23 14.33 4.89 -13.44
C GLY A 23 14.13 4.87 -11.92
N GLU A 24 12.99 4.37 -11.45
CA GLU A 24 12.68 4.34 -10.03
C GLU A 24 13.28 3.12 -9.30
N ALA A 25 13.35 1.98 -9.99
CA ALA A 25 13.94 0.75 -9.46
C ALA A 25 15.47 0.90 -9.34
N VAL A 26 16.02 0.50 -8.19
CA VAL A 26 17.48 0.43 -7.98
C VAL A 26 18.04 -0.87 -8.58
N PHE A 27 17.25 -1.95 -8.51
CA PHE A 27 17.50 -3.23 -9.14
C PHE A 27 16.16 -3.93 -9.41
N PHE A 28 16.17 -4.92 -10.30
CA PHE A 28 14.97 -5.67 -10.66
C PHE A 28 14.79 -6.88 -9.73
N CYS A 29 13.64 -6.94 -9.06
CA CYS A 29 13.30 -7.97 -8.09
C CYS A 29 12.09 -8.78 -8.55
N TYR A 30 12.22 -10.10 -8.58
CA TYR A 30 11.18 -11.06 -9.00
C TYR A 30 10.63 -11.90 -7.82
N THR A 31 10.77 -11.39 -6.60
CA THR A 31 10.44 -12.15 -5.38
C THR A 31 8.97 -12.04 -4.96
N CYS A 32 8.11 -11.44 -5.80
CA CYS A 32 6.69 -11.29 -5.45
C CYS A 32 6.00 -12.65 -5.25
N ASP A 33 6.30 -13.64 -6.10
CA ASP A 33 5.77 -15.01 -5.95
C ASP A 33 6.20 -15.67 -4.63
N HIS A 34 7.37 -15.32 -4.11
CA HIS A 34 7.88 -15.81 -2.82
C HIS A 34 7.34 -15.02 -1.62
N CYS A 35 6.63 -13.92 -1.85
CA CYS A 35 6.05 -13.11 -0.79
C CYS A 35 4.65 -13.58 -0.35
N ILE A 36 4.06 -14.52 -1.09
CA ILE A 36 2.76 -15.10 -0.79
C ILE A 36 2.96 -16.61 -0.69
N GLU A 37 3.36 -17.09 0.49
CA GLU A 37 3.41 -18.53 0.74
C GLU A 37 2.01 -19.06 1.05
N TYR A 38 1.54 -20.04 0.27
CA TYR A 38 0.28 -20.74 0.52
C TYR A 38 0.50 -21.84 1.56
N VAL A 39 0.33 -21.50 2.85
CA VAL A 39 0.49 -22.47 3.94
C VAL A 39 -0.79 -23.30 4.08
N GLY A 40 -0.98 -24.28 3.20
CA GLY A 40 -1.91 -25.39 3.43
C GLY A 40 -3.38 -25.19 2.98
N ARG A 41 -4.02 -26.34 2.76
CA ARG A 41 -5.31 -26.58 2.10
C ARG A 41 -6.55 -26.24 2.96
N GLU A 42 -6.42 -25.34 3.94
CA GLU A 42 -7.51 -25.02 4.87
C GLU A 42 -8.11 -23.63 4.61
N PRO A 43 -9.45 -23.47 4.69
CA PRO A 43 -10.09 -22.16 4.60
C PRO A 43 -9.67 -21.30 5.81
N GLY A 44 -8.79 -20.33 5.57
CA GLY A 44 -8.25 -19.44 6.63
C GLY A 44 -6.74 -19.52 6.85
N ALA A 45 -6.02 -20.34 6.08
CA ALA A 45 -4.57 -20.37 6.05
C ALA A 45 -3.95 -18.98 5.84
N ARG A 46 -3.19 -18.49 6.82
CA ARG A 46 -2.49 -17.21 6.75
C ARG A 46 -1.36 -17.28 5.73
N TYR A 47 -1.45 -16.43 4.71
CA TYR A 47 -0.36 -16.08 3.82
C TYR A 47 0.81 -15.55 4.65
N ASN A 48 1.98 -16.19 4.61
CA ASN A 48 3.20 -15.55 5.11
C ASN A 48 3.52 -14.39 4.19
N LYS A 49 2.97 -13.22 4.52
CA LYS A 49 3.25 -11.96 3.86
C LYS A 49 4.57 -11.47 4.41
N ARG A 50 5.58 -11.36 3.54
CA ARG A 50 6.81 -10.69 3.95
C ARG A 50 6.50 -9.20 4.17
N GLU A 51 6.38 -8.80 5.43
CA GLU A 51 6.12 -7.41 5.82
C GLU A 51 7.39 -6.56 5.76
N GLU A 52 8.55 -7.19 5.96
CA GLU A 52 9.86 -6.54 6.03
C GLU A 52 10.83 -7.10 4.99
N CYS A 53 11.45 -6.20 4.22
CA CYS A 53 12.50 -6.52 3.25
C CYS A 53 13.52 -5.38 3.24
N GLU A 54 14.80 -5.71 3.40
CA GLU A 54 15.90 -4.73 3.42
C GLU A 54 16.03 -3.93 2.12
N HIS A 55 15.57 -4.53 1.02
CA HIS A 55 15.57 -3.91 -0.30
C HIS A 55 14.23 -3.29 -0.67
N TYR A 56 13.29 -3.18 0.27
CA TYR A 56 12.01 -2.55 0.03
C TYR A 56 12.20 -1.05 -0.23
N LYS A 57 11.71 -0.61 -1.39
CA LYS A 57 11.63 0.80 -1.76
C LYS A 57 10.18 1.10 -2.11
N LEU A 58 9.54 2.01 -1.38
CA LEU A 58 8.16 2.41 -1.66
C LEU A 58 8.09 3.14 -3.01
N ALA A 59 7.09 2.78 -3.82
CA ALA A 59 6.92 3.40 -5.14
C ALA A 59 6.42 4.86 -5.05
N ASP A 60 6.90 5.74 -5.92
CA ASP A 60 6.56 7.17 -5.99
C ASP A 60 5.06 7.39 -6.21
N GLU A 61 4.45 6.58 -7.08
CA GLU A 61 3.00 6.61 -7.27
C GLU A 61 2.25 6.26 -5.99
N GLU A 62 2.76 5.30 -5.22
CA GLU A 62 2.18 4.92 -3.94
C GLU A 62 2.36 6.02 -2.90
N ILE A 63 3.52 6.71 -2.89
CA ILE A 63 3.73 7.91 -2.08
C ILE A 63 2.68 8.98 -2.42
N LYS A 64 2.43 9.24 -3.71
CA LYS A 64 1.42 10.21 -4.16
C LYS A 64 0.01 9.80 -3.71
N ARG A 65 -0.36 8.52 -3.88
CA ARG A 65 -1.66 7.98 -3.42
C ARG A 65 -1.86 8.15 -1.92
N ARG A 66 -0.84 7.84 -1.12
CA ARG A 66 -0.90 8.01 0.35
C ARG A 66 -1.05 9.47 0.75
N ARG A 67 -0.32 10.38 0.11
CA ARG A 67 -0.46 11.84 0.36
C ARG A 67 -1.89 12.32 0.07
N ALA A 68 -2.44 11.93 -1.08
CA ALA A 68 -3.81 12.28 -1.45
C ALA A 68 -4.85 11.73 -0.45
N ALA A 69 -4.66 10.49 0.02
CA ALA A 69 -5.55 9.89 1.02
C ALA A 69 -5.51 10.65 2.36
N ILE A 70 -4.32 11.03 2.83
CA ILE A 70 -4.13 11.81 4.05
C ILE A 70 -4.80 13.18 3.91
N GLU A 71 -4.61 13.87 2.79
CA GLU A 71 -5.22 15.17 2.55
C GLU A 71 -6.75 15.08 2.53
N HIS A 72 -7.30 14.08 1.83
CA HIS A 72 -8.74 13.83 1.79
C HIS A 72 -9.31 13.55 3.18
N GLU A 73 -8.60 12.76 4.00
CA GLU A 73 -9.00 12.53 5.38
C GLU A 73 -8.98 13.81 6.22
N ALA A 74 -7.93 14.63 6.08
CA ALA A 74 -7.83 15.91 6.78
C ALA A 74 -8.98 16.86 6.38
N GLN A 75 -9.35 16.90 5.10
CA GLN A 75 -10.51 17.67 4.62
C GLN A 75 -11.81 17.17 5.24
N ARG A 76 -12.04 15.85 5.28
CA ARG A 76 -13.21 15.24 5.92
C ARG A 76 -13.31 15.59 7.41
N ARG A 77 -12.19 15.51 8.14
CA ARG A 77 -12.15 15.87 9.57
C ARG A 77 -12.46 17.35 9.80
N ARG A 78 -11.90 18.25 8.97
CA ARG A 78 -12.20 19.70 9.03
C ARG A 78 -13.68 19.98 8.74
N ALA A 79 -14.27 19.31 7.75
CA ALA A 79 -15.69 19.45 7.44
C ALA A 79 -16.57 18.96 8.60
N ALA A 80 -16.24 17.82 9.20
CA ALA A 80 -16.95 17.29 10.37
C ALA A 80 -16.88 18.25 11.58
N LEU A 81 -15.71 18.83 11.85
CA LEU A 81 -15.54 19.81 12.92
C LEU A 81 -16.42 21.05 12.70
N LYS A 82 -16.47 21.57 11.46
CA LYS A 82 -17.36 22.69 11.10
C LYS A 82 -18.84 22.36 11.34
N VAL A 83 -19.26 21.12 11.06
CA VAL A 83 -20.63 20.66 11.32
C VAL A 83 -20.95 20.62 12.83
N ILE A 84 -19.99 20.22 13.67
CA ILE A 84 -20.17 20.20 15.13
C ILE A 84 -20.30 21.63 15.68
N ASN A 85 -19.41 22.54 15.29
CA ASN A 85 -19.44 23.94 15.76
C ASN A 85 -20.65 24.72 15.22
N GLY A 86 -21.18 24.35 14.04
CA GLY A 86 -22.42 24.91 13.50
C GLY A 86 -23.71 24.33 14.13
N LYS A 87 -23.59 23.35 15.03
CA LYS A 87 -24.67 22.77 15.83
C LYS A 87 -24.56 23.20 17.30
N GLU A 88 -24.16 24.45 17.56
CA GLU A 88 -24.49 25.06 18.85
C GLU A 88 -26.02 25.05 18.99
N THR A 89 -26.45 24.15 19.88
CA THR A 89 -27.82 23.79 20.21
C THR A 89 -28.65 25.01 20.52
N THR A 90 -29.67 25.24 19.69
CA THR A 90 -30.86 26.01 20.07
C THR A 90 -31.69 25.21 21.08
#